data_AF-A0A7L2T5I5-F1
#
_entry.id   AF-A0A7L2T5I5-F1
#
_cell.length_a   1.000
_cell.length_b   1.000
_cell.length_c   1.000
_cell.angle_alpha   90.00
_cell.angle_beta   90.00
_cell.angle_gamma   90.00
#
_symmetry.space_group_name_H-M   'P 1'
#
loop_
_entity.id
_entity.type
_entity.pdbx_description
1 polymer ?
#
loop_
_entity_poly.entity_id
_entity_poly.type
_entity_poly.pdbx_seq_one_letter_code
_entity_poly.pdbx_strand_id
1 'polypeptide(L)'
;GGCVAMSSGNSLGKWETKDCKTTKAFSVCKKYIGQPKEPEVLPKPTDPCPPGWHNGSGLACYKVKCYSLLRTRTWEEAERFCEALGGHLPSFSHSEEVKALHSILRKMISNDRWVWIGMNKRSPDSLGTWQWSDNKPVS
;
A
#
# COMPACT_ATOMS: atom_id res chain seq x y z
N GLY A 1 -16.94 6.92 -12.55
CA GLY A 1 -16.64 7.05 -11.11
C GLY A 1 -17.84 7.63 -10.40
N GLY A 2 -18.08 7.27 -9.13
CA GLY A 2 -19.20 7.75 -8.32
C GLY A 2 -18.72 8.39 -7.00
N CYS A 3 -19.67 8.87 -6.20
CA CYS A 3 -19.42 9.46 -4.87
C CYS A 3 -19.84 8.46 -3.79
N VAL A 4 -19.32 8.59 -2.56
CA VAL A 4 -19.64 7.66 -1.46
C VAL A 4 -20.55 8.34 -0.44
N ALA A 5 -21.60 7.63 -0.02
CA ALA A 5 -22.48 8.02 1.08
C ALA A 5 -22.51 6.91 2.15
N MET A 6 -22.73 7.28 3.40
CA MET A 6 -22.80 6.34 4.53
C MET A 6 -24.25 6.19 5.01
N SER A 7 -24.70 4.96 5.24
CA SER A 7 -26.01 4.68 5.82
C SER A 7 -26.03 5.00 7.32
N SER A 8 -27.07 5.71 7.78
CA SER A 8 -27.36 5.94 9.20
C SER A 8 -28.42 4.98 9.77
N GLY A 9 -28.90 4.02 8.98
CA GLY A 9 -29.89 3.02 9.41
C GLY A 9 -29.28 1.86 10.19
N ASN A 10 -29.99 0.71 10.20
CA ASN A 10 -29.57 -0.50 10.93
C ASN A 10 -28.20 -1.06 10.50
N SER A 11 -27.66 -0.59 9.38
CA SER A 11 -26.31 -0.88 8.88
C SER A 11 -25.34 0.24 9.28
N LEU A 12 -24.94 0.25 10.56
CA LEU A 12 -24.01 1.23 11.12
C LEU A 12 -22.74 1.33 10.26
N GLY A 13 -22.46 2.51 9.72
CA GLY A 13 -21.19 2.81 9.08
C GLY A 13 -20.97 2.18 7.69
N LYS A 14 -21.98 1.52 7.10
CA LYS A 14 -21.84 0.94 5.76
C LYS A 14 -21.72 2.04 4.70
N TRP A 15 -20.71 1.92 3.84
CA TRP A 15 -20.46 2.84 2.72
C TRP A 15 -21.08 2.31 1.43
N GLU A 16 -21.68 3.21 0.65
CA GLU A 16 -22.29 2.89 -0.63
C GLU A 16 -21.88 3.92 -1.69
N THR A 17 -21.55 3.44 -2.89
CA THR A 17 -21.32 4.30 -4.05
C THR A 17 -22.66 4.79 -4.62
N LYS A 18 -22.77 6.08 -4.90
CA LYS A 18 -23.95 6.78 -5.41
C LYS A 18 -23.57 7.71 -6.56
N ASP A 19 -24.56 8.09 -7.37
CA ASP A 19 -24.36 9.10 -8.42
C ASP A 19 -24.21 10.50 -7.80
N CYS A 20 -23.10 11.16 -8.10
CA CYS A 20 -22.72 12.44 -7.50
C CYS A 20 -23.65 13.61 -7.84
N LYS A 21 -24.37 13.55 -8.97
CA LYS A 21 -25.15 14.69 -9.49
C LYS A 21 -26.62 14.59 -9.12
N THR A 22 -27.12 13.37 -9.01
CA THR A 22 -28.55 13.10 -8.85
C THR A 22 -28.91 12.64 -7.44
N THR A 23 -27.98 11.98 -6.74
CA THR A 23 -28.24 11.50 -5.39
C THR A 23 -28.17 12.65 -4.39
N LYS A 24 -29.23 12.81 -3.58
CA LYS A 24 -29.26 13.77 -2.47
C LYS A 24 -29.01 13.04 -1.15
N ALA A 25 -28.13 13.56 -0.31
CA ALA A 25 -27.82 13.04 1.02
C ALA A 25 -27.57 14.20 1.99
N PHE A 26 -27.62 13.93 3.29
CA PHE A 26 -27.28 14.92 4.32
C PHE A 26 -25.77 15.17 4.37
N SER A 27 -25.39 16.41 4.67
CA SER A 27 -24.00 16.81 4.88
C SER A 27 -23.64 16.77 6.37
N VAL A 28 -22.47 16.20 6.69
CA VAL A 28 -21.90 16.21 8.05
C VAL A 28 -20.50 16.82 7.99
N CYS A 29 -20.25 17.85 8.80
CA CYS A 29 -18.96 18.55 8.88
C CYS A 29 -18.26 18.22 10.20
N LYS A 30 -16.94 17.97 10.17
CA LYS A 30 -16.10 17.81 11.37
C LYS A 30 -15.15 18.99 11.49
N LYS A 31 -15.08 19.62 12.68
CA LYS A 31 -14.10 20.66 13.02
C LYS A 31 -13.30 20.22 14.25
N TYR A 32 -12.00 20.49 14.26
CA TYR A 32 -11.13 20.23 15.41
C TYR A 32 -10.99 21.47 16.29
N ILE A 33 -10.81 21.27 17.60
CA ILE A 33 -10.50 22.35 18.55
C ILE A 33 -9.00 22.65 18.47
N GLY A 34 -8.63 23.92 18.27
CA GLY A 34 -7.24 24.39 18.17
C GLY A 34 -6.73 24.59 16.74
N GLN A 35 -5.53 25.16 16.60
CA GLN A 35 -4.83 25.19 15.32
C GLN A 35 -4.38 23.77 14.97
N PRO A 36 -4.43 23.37 13.68
CA PRO A 36 -3.80 22.13 13.25
C PRO A 36 -2.35 22.16 13.74
N LYS A 37 -1.93 21.13 14.49
CA LYS A 37 -0.49 20.87 14.70
C LYS A 37 0.12 20.93 13.30
N GLU A 38 1.10 21.81 13.11
CA GLU A 38 1.75 22.01 11.83
C GLU A 38 2.02 20.63 11.22
N PRO A 39 1.50 20.36 10.01
CA PRO A 39 1.57 19.02 9.45
C PRO A 39 3.03 18.59 9.45
N GLU A 40 3.30 17.41 10.01
CA GLU A 40 4.60 16.76 9.88
C GLU A 40 5.05 16.93 8.43
N VAL A 41 6.25 17.47 8.21
CA VAL A 41 6.75 17.79 6.87
C VAL A 41 6.66 16.52 6.04
N LEU A 42 5.65 16.47 5.18
CA LEU A 42 5.36 15.27 4.41
C LEU A 42 6.49 15.10 3.40
N PRO A 43 7.00 13.87 3.22
CA PRO A 43 8.00 13.60 2.19
C PRO A 43 7.40 13.92 0.82
N LYS A 44 8.22 14.49 -0.05
CA LYS A 44 7.85 14.83 -1.43
C LYS A 44 8.29 13.71 -2.37
N PRO A 45 7.56 13.44 -3.47
CA PRO A 45 7.96 12.45 -4.47
C PRO A 45 9.34 12.68 -5.11
N THR A 46 9.88 13.89 -4.99
CA THR A 46 11.21 14.27 -5.49
C THR A 46 12.33 13.96 -4.50
N ASP A 47 12.00 13.64 -3.25
CA ASP A 47 12.99 13.37 -2.22
C ASP A 47 13.70 12.04 -2.53
N PRO A 48 15.03 11.98 -2.38
CA PRO A 48 15.78 10.77 -2.71
C PRO A 48 15.51 9.65 -1.70
N CYS A 49 15.44 8.41 -2.17
CA CYS A 49 15.39 7.27 -1.28
C CYS A 49 16.66 7.14 -0.41
N PRO A 50 16.55 6.53 0.79
CA PRO A 50 17.70 6.29 1.65
C PRO A 50 18.82 5.49 0.94
N PRO A 51 20.09 5.62 1.37
CA PRO A 51 21.20 4.91 0.75
C PRO A 51 20.96 3.39 0.63
N GLY A 52 21.22 2.85 -0.56
CA GLY A 52 21.01 1.42 -0.85
C GLY A 52 19.56 1.01 -1.12
N TRP A 53 18.66 1.98 -1.29
CA TRP A 53 17.30 1.78 -1.80
C TRP A 53 17.18 2.37 -3.21
N HIS A 54 16.30 1.82 -4.02
CA HIS A 54 16.01 2.27 -5.39
C HIS A 54 14.74 3.11 -5.41
N ASN A 55 14.79 4.25 -6.11
CA ASN A 55 13.63 5.10 -6.33
C ASN A 55 12.56 4.37 -7.15
N GLY A 56 11.34 4.33 -6.61
CA GLY A 56 10.15 3.81 -7.25
C GLY A 56 9.30 4.91 -7.89
N SER A 57 7.98 4.68 -7.91
CA SER A 57 7.00 5.71 -8.26
C SER A 57 6.53 6.44 -7.01
N GLY A 58 6.31 7.76 -7.10
CA GLY A 58 5.84 8.57 -5.97
C GLY A 58 6.83 8.58 -4.80
N LEU A 59 6.37 8.18 -3.62
CA LEU A 59 7.16 8.09 -2.39
C LEU A 59 7.75 6.70 -2.14
N ALA A 60 7.57 5.76 -3.07
CA ALA A 60 7.99 4.38 -2.88
C ALA A 60 9.50 4.21 -3.08
N CYS A 61 10.14 3.53 -2.12
CA CYS A 61 11.53 3.12 -2.18
C CYS A 61 11.62 1.59 -2.12
N TYR A 62 12.45 0.98 -2.96
CA TYR A 62 12.58 -0.48 -3.03
C TYR A 62 13.98 -0.95 -2.67
N LYS A 63 14.07 -1.96 -1.79
CA LYS A 63 15.32 -2.66 -1.49
C LYS A 63 15.23 -4.10 -1.93
N VAL A 64 15.88 -4.42 -3.05
CA VAL A 64 15.90 -5.77 -3.59
C VAL A 64 17.08 -6.52 -3.00
N LYS A 65 16.81 -7.54 -2.19
CA LYS A 65 17.85 -8.41 -1.66
C LYS A 65 17.88 -9.74 -2.43
N CYS A 66 18.68 -9.77 -3.49
CA CYS A 66 18.94 -10.99 -4.25
C CYS A 66 20.07 -11.76 -3.55
N TYR A 67 19.74 -12.79 -2.76
CA TYR A 67 20.77 -13.74 -2.32
C TYR A 67 20.96 -14.83 -3.37
N SER A 68 22.07 -15.57 -3.29
CA SER A 68 22.24 -16.82 -4.04
C SER A 68 21.05 -17.75 -3.81
N LEU A 69 20.81 -18.70 -4.72
CA LEU A 69 19.66 -19.63 -4.71
C LEU A 69 19.48 -20.38 -3.36
N LEU A 70 20.52 -20.44 -2.53
CA LEU A 70 20.54 -21.10 -1.22
C LEU A 70 19.97 -20.26 -0.06
N ARG A 71 19.47 -19.04 -0.33
CA ARG A 71 18.94 -18.10 0.69
C ARG A 71 17.59 -17.50 0.29
N THR A 72 16.79 -18.26 -0.46
CA THR A 72 15.36 -17.93 -0.63
C THR A 72 14.66 -17.98 0.72
N ARG A 73 13.57 -17.22 0.85
CA ARG A 73 12.77 -17.13 2.08
C ARG A 73 11.35 -17.55 1.79
N THR A 74 10.68 -18.11 2.78
CA THR A 74 9.23 -18.18 2.80
C THR A 74 8.64 -16.76 2.81
N TRP A 75 7.37 -16.61 2.45
CA TRP A 75 6.70 -15.31 2.46
C TRP A 75 6.79 -14.61 3.84
N GLU A 76 6.63 -15.37 4.93
CA GLU A 76 6.64 -14.83 6.29
C GLU A 76 8.02 -14.35 6.73
N GLU A 77 9.07 -15.11 6.39
CA GLU A 77 10.45 -14.70 6.64
C GLU A 77 10.84 -13.49 5.78
N ALA A 78 10.29 -13.38 4.56
CA ALA A 78 10.51 -12.23 3.69
C ALA A 78 9.82 -10.96 4.24
N GLU A 79 8.58 -11.09 4.72
CA GLU A 79 7.86 -9.99 5.38
C GLU A 79 8.58 -9.53 6.65
N ARG A 80 8.94 -10.44 7.56
CA ARG A 80 9.71 -10.09 8.77
C ARG A 80 11.03 -9.39 8.46
N PHE A 81 11.70 -9.80 7.37
CA PHE A 81 12.92 -9.16 6.92
C PHE A 81 12.67 -7.71 6.44
N CYS A 82 11.57 -7.47 5.74
CA CYS A 82 11.15 -6.13 5.34
C CYS A 82 10.76 -5.27 6.57
N GLU A 83 10.02 -5.83 7.53
CA GLU A 83 9.65 -5.16 8.78
C GLU A 83 10.89 -4.73 9.59
N ALA A 84 11.90 -5.61 9.67
CA ALA A 84 13.17 -5.30 10.32
C ALA A 84 13.97 -4.17 9.63
N LEU A 85 13.65 -3.85 8.38
CA LEU A 85 14.21 -2.71 7.64
C LEU A 85 13.33 -1.46 7.70
N GLY A 86 12.23 -1.48 8.48
CA GLY A 86 11.29 -0.38 8.61
C GLY A 86 10.31 -0.26 7.45
N GLY A 87 10.04 -1.35 6.72
CA GLY A 87 9.07 -1.39 5.62
C GLY A 87 8.28 -2.69 5.57
N HIS A 88 7.60 -2.95 4.47
CA HIS A 88 6.82 -4.17 4.23
C HIS A 88 7.18 -4.76 2.86
N LEU A 89 6.75 -5.99 2.58
CA LEU A 89 6.73 -6.47 1.20
C LEU A 89 5.89 -5.51 0.32
N PRO A 90 6.24 -5.34 -0.96
CA PRO A 90 5.63 -4.29 -1.77
C PRO A 90 4.13 -4.53 -1.98
N SER A 91 3.36 -3.47 -1.71
CA SER A 91 1.95 -3.26 -2.05
C SER A 91 1.82 -2.43 -3.31
N PHE A 92 0.70 -2.53 -4.04
CA PHE A 92 0.43 -1.63 -5.16
C PHE A 92 -1.00 -1.10 -5.13
N SER A 93 -1.13 0.21 -5.36
CA SER A 93 -2.41 0.90 -5.59
C SER A 93 -2.60 1.26 -7.06
N HIS A 94 -1.49 1.39 -7.81
CA HIS A 94 -1.53 1.80 -9.21
C HIS A 94 -0.56 0.98 -10.08
N SER A 95 -0.91 0.79 -11.36
CA SER A 95 -0.11 0.01 -12.31
C SER A 95 1.29 0.60 -12.56
N GLU A 96 1.47 1.91 -12.38
CA GLU A 96 2.78 2.57 -12.50
C GLU A 96 3.77 2.11 -11.42
N GLU A 97 3.30 1.76 -10.21
CA GLU A 97 4.16 1.23 -9.15
C GLU A 97 4.68 -0.16 -9.52
N VAL A 98 3.84 -0.99 -10.14
CA VAL A 98 4.21 -2.31 -10.64
C VAL A 98 5.26 -2.19 -11.76
N LYS A 99 5.08 -1.26 -12.70
CA LYS A 99 6.04 -1.00 -13.78
C LYS A 99 7.39 -0.53 -13.24
N ALA A 100 7.37 0.38 -12.26
CA ALA A 100 8.58 0.88 -11.61
C ALA A 100 9.36 -0.27 -10.94
N LEU A 101 8.68 -1.11 -10.16
CA LEU A 101 9.31 -2.27 -9.54
C LEU A 101 9.86 -3.25 -10.60
N HIS A 102 9.09 -3.55 -11.64
CA HIS A 102 9.54 -4.43 -12.73
C HIS A 102 10.83 -3.92 -13.40
N SER A 103 10.95 -2.60 -13.62
CA SER A 103 12.17 -1.98 -14.15
C SER A 103 13.38 -2.17 -13.22
N ILE A 104 13.18 -2.03 -11.91
CA ILE A 104 14.24 -2.25 -10.90
C ILE A 104 14.65 -3.72 -10.90
N LEU A 105 13.69 -4.66 -10.91
CA LEU A 105 13.96 -6.09 -10.89
C LEU A 105 14.74 -6.54 -12.13
N ARG A 106 14.38 -6.05 -13.33
CA ARG A 106 15.10 -6.37 -14.59
C ARG A 106 16.56 -5.91 -14.58
N LYS A 107 16.90 -4.86 -13.83
CA LYS A 107 18.29 -4.39 -13.67
C LYS A 107 19.08 -5.21 -12.65
N MET A 108 18.40 -5.76 -11.65
CA MET A 108 19.03 -6.38 -10.47
C MET A 108 19.10 -7.91 -10.55
N ILE A 109 18.20 -8.54 -11.30
CA ILE A 109 18.04 -10.00 -11.33
C ILE A 109 18.28 -10.48 -12.77
N SER A 110 19.28 -11.35 -12.93
CA SER A 110 19.44 -12.13 -14.15
C SER A 110 18.49 -13.34 -14.14
N ASN A 111 17.87 -13.58 -15.30
CA ASN A 111 16.85 -14.61 -15.55
C ASN A 111 15.51 -14.36 -14.83
N ASP A 112 14.46 -15.04 -15.30
CA ASP A 112 13.14 -14.92 -14.70
C ASP A 112 13.11 -15.62 -13.33
N ARG A 113 12.95 -14.85 -12.26
CA ARG A 113 12.82 -15.34 -10.88
C ARG A 113 11.55 -14.79 -10.24
N TRP A 114 10.94 -15.61 -9.39
CA TRP A 114 9.83 -15.20 -8.55
C TRP A 114 10.31 -14.32 -7.40
N VAL A 115 9.55 -13.28 -7.09
CA VAL A 115 9.74 -12.40 -5.93
C VAL A 115 8.44 -12.32 -5.14
N TRP A 116 8.57 -12.25 -3.82
CA TRP A 116 7.40 -12.07 -2.96
C TRP A 116 6.88 -10.63 -3.02
N ILE A 117 5.55 -10.50 -2.91
CA ILE A 117 4.82 -9.23 -2.74
C ILE A 117 3.94 -9.34 -1.48
N GLY A 118 3.45 -8.21 -0.97
CA GLY A 118 2.73 -8.18 0.32
C GLY A 118 1.32 -8.77 0.29
N MET A 119 0.81 -9.13 -0.89
CA MET A 119 -0.55 -9.64 -1.06
C MET A 119 -0.69 -11.02 -0.40
N ASN A 120 -1.66 -11.17 0.50
CA ASN A 120 -1.86 -12.41 1.24
C ASN A 120 -3.32 -12.62 1.67
N LYS A 121 -3.65 -13.85 2.06
CA LYS A 121 -4.96 -14.27 2.60
C LYS A 121 -4.71 -15.17 3.82
N ARG A 122 -3.99 -14.64 4.81
CA ARG A 122 -3.51 -15.40 5.97
C ARG A 122 -4.24 -15.08 7.26
N SER A 123 -4.79 -13.86 7.38
CA SER A 123 -5.49 -13.44 8.59
C SER A 123 -6.82 -14.19 8.74
N PRO A 124 -7.08 -14.86 9.88
CA PRO A 124 -8.40 -15.43 10.17
C PRO A 124 -9.49 -14.35 10.18
N ASP A 125 -9.15 -13.14 10.64
CA ASP A 125 -10.08 -12.01 10.77
C ASP A 125 -10.52 -11.46 9.40
N SER A 126 -9.76 -11.74 8.34
CA SER A 126 -10.10 -11.28 6.99
C SER A 126 -11.19 -12.13 6.32
N LEU A 127 -11.69 -13.17 6.99
CA LEU A 127 -12.71 -14.10 6.46
C LEU A 127 -12.33 -14.67 5.08
N GLY A 128 -11.02 -14.83 4.85
CA GLY A 128 -10.51 -15.28 3.57
C GLY A 128 -10.56 -14.22 2.46
N THR A 129 -10.47 -12.95 2.79
CA THR A 129 -10.25 -11.87 1.80
C THR A 129 -8.76 -11.60 1.61
N TRP A 130 -8.41 -11.10 0.44
CA TRP A 130 -7.05 -10.66 0.13
C TRP A 130 -6.76 -9.33 0.82
N GLN A 131 -5.56 -9.18 1.35
CA GLN A 131 -5.09 -7.97 2.00
C GLN A 131 -3.59 -7.76 1.72
N TRP A 132 -3.17 -6.49 1.77
CA TRP A 132 -1.75 -6.15 1.81
C TRP A 132 -1.19 -6.29 3.23
N SER A 133 0.09 -6.63 3.37
CA SER A 133 0.76 -6.72 4.68
C SER A 133 0.99 -5.35 5.34
N ASP A 134 1.00 -4.27 4.56
CA ASP A 134 1.17 -2.89 5.03
C ASP A 134 -0.15 -2.19 5.40
N ASN A 135 -1.26 -2.94 5.48
CA ASN A 135 -2.62 -2.45 5.75
C ASN A 135 -3.19 -1.47 4.71
N LYS A 136 -2.59 -1.35 3.51
CA LYS A 136 -3.24 -0.60 2.44
C LYS A 136 -4.54 -1.28 1.98
N PRO A 137 -5.55 -0.50 1.57
CA PRO A 137 -6.73 -1.05 0.92
C PRO A 137 -6.36 -1.81 -0.35
N VAL A 138 -7.05 -2.92 -0.61
CA VAL A 138 -7.01 -3.58 -1.92
C VAL A 138 -7.95 -2.82 -2.84
N SER A 139 -7.44 -2.30 -3.95
CA SER A 139 -8.15 -1.46 -4.92
C SER A 139 -8.13 -2.02 -6.33
#